data_AF-A0A8J7LRA7-F1
#
_entry.id   AF-A0A8J7LRA7-F1
#
_cell.length_a   1.000
_cell.length_b   1.000
_cell.length_c   1.000
_cell.angle_alpha   90.00
_cell.angle_beta   90.00
_cell.angle_gamma   90.00
#
_symmetry.space_group_name_H-M   'P 1'
#
loop_
_entity.id
_entity.type
_entity.pdbx_description
1 polymer ?
#
loop_
_entity_poly.entity_id
_entity_poly.type
_entity_poly.pdbx_seq_one_letter_code
_entity_poly.pdbx_strand_id
1 'polypeptide(L)'
;MDVSNDIIRHAFDAEGNYLGLKKGAPEALAEMATSNDWTLSEDGPAAPDPLHRDLSPAEWRFFTHDDVSGFRSLIQDVLTAMPAGPDRAELEAKAFHSQTYRLAETLGLVDWVSSMNLPGITVPEVEEIRSDWEMTVARETIS
;
A
#
# COMPACT_ATOMS: atom_id res chain seq x y z
N MET A 1 45.83 2.98 10.59
CA MET A 1 44.61 2.28 10.13
C MET A 1 43.58 3.36 9.92
N ASP A 2 43.27 3.66 8.67
CA ASP A 2 42.21 4.62 8.34
C ASP A 2 40.88 3.93 8.60
N VAL A 3 40.18 4.38 9.64
CA VAL A 3 38.81 3.92 9.91
C VAL A 3 37.96 4.73 8.93
N SER A 4 37.51 4.10 7.84
CA SER A 4 36.65 4.76 6.86
C SER A 4 35.44 5.36 7.57
N ASN A 5 35.41 6.69 7.69
CA ASN A 5 34.31 7.48 8.25
C ASN A 5 33.26 7.78 7.17
N ASP A 6 33.07 6.84 6.24
CA ASP A 6 32.11 7.00 5.17
C ASP A 6 30.69 7.06 5.77
N ILE A 7 29.96 8.10 5.42
CA ILE A 7 28.54 8.23 5.73
C ILE A 7 27.71 7.81 4.53
N ILE A 8 26.45 7.44 4.78
CA ILE A 8 25.45 7.20 3.74
C ILE A 8 24.37 8.26 3.89
N ARG A 9 23.96 8.88 2.78
CA ARG A 9 22.89 9.88 2.72
C ARG A 9 21.99 9.64 1.50
N HIS A 10 20.72 9.99 1.63
CA HIS A 10 19.77 10.04 0.53
C HIS A 10 20.04 11.29 -0.31
N ALA A 11 20.16 11.15 -1.63
CA ALA A 11 20.33 12.28 -2.54
C ALA A 11 19.02 12.60 -3.26
N PHE A 12 18.73 13.89 -3.41
CA PHE A 12 17.60 14.43 -4.14
C PHE A 12 18.11 15.47 -5.15
N ASP A 13 17.49 15.58 -6.32
CA ASP A 13 17.78 16.69 -7.24
C ASP A 13 17.16 18.02 -6.77
N ALA A 14 17.37 19.09 -7.52
CA ALA A 14 16.83 20.41 -7.25
C ALA A 14 15.28 20.48 -7.26
N GLU A 15 14.61 19.50 -7.89
CA GLU A 15 13.14 19.39 -7.94
C GLU A 15 12.59 18.52 -6.81
N GLY A 16 13.46 17.89 -6.00
CA GLY A 16 13.09 17.00 -4.91
C GLY A 16 12.89 15.54 -5.34
N ASN A 17 13.26 15.16 -6.57
CA ASN A 17 13.18 13.76 -6.99
C ASN A 17 14.32 12.95 -6.36
N TYR A 18 14.00 11.75 -5.91
CA TYR A 18 14.97 10.87 -5.26
C TYR A 18 15.96 10.24 -6.24
N LEU A 19 17.26 10.43 -5.98
CA LEU A 19 18.38 9.97 -6.82
C LEU A 19 19.11 8.74 -6.25
N GLY A 20 18.65 8.22 -5.10
CA GLY A 20 19.24 7.06 -4.44
C GLY A 20 20.19 7.39 -3.28
N LEU A 21 20.77 6.34 -2.70
CA LEU A 21 21.76 6.45 -1.61
C LEU A 21 23.14 6.78 -2.18
N LYS A 22 23.85 7.71 -1.52
CA LYS A 22 25.24 8.06 -1.80
C LYS A 22 26.08 7.77 -0.57
N LYS A 23 27.25 7.14 -0.79
CA LYS A 23 28.21 6.78 0.26
C LYS A 23 29.54 7.46 -0.01
N GLY A 24 30.18 7.98 1.02
CA GLY A 24 31.53 8.55 0.95
C GLY A 24 31.91 9.31 2.20
N ALA A 25 33.11 9.87 2.23
CA ALA A 25 33.52 10.78 3.29
C ALA A 25 32.61 12.03 3.32
N PRO A 26 32.26 12.58 4.49
CA PRO A 26 31.30 13.69 4.61
C PRO A 26 31.63 14.90 3.73
N GLU A 27 32.90 15.31 3.68
CA GLU A 27 33.36 16.45 2.89
C GLU A 27 33.25 16.18 1.39
N ALA A 28 33.71 15.02 0.92
CA ALA A 28 33.62 14.62 -0.49
C ALA A 28 32.16 14.49 -0.96
N LEU A 29 31.27 13.97 -0.09
CA LEU A 29 29.84 13.91 -0.37
C LEU A 29 29.21 15.30 -0.51
N ALA A 30 29.58 16.25 0.36
CA ALA A 30 29.08 17.62 0.29
C ALA A 30 29.56 18.35 -0.98
N GLU A 31 30.82 18.15 -1.38
CA GLU A 31 31.36 18.68 -2.64
C GLU A 31 30.67 18.08 -3.86
N MET A 32 30.43 16.77 -3.86
CA MET A 32 29.69 16.09 -4.92
C MET A 32 28.24 16.59 -5.00
N ALA A 33 27.58 16.75 -3.86
CA ALA A 33 26.21 17.26 -3.82
C ALA A 33 26.12 18.69 -4.39
N THR A 34 27.05 19.56 -3.99
CA THR A 34 27.13 20.93 -4.52
C THR A 34 27.40 20.95 -6.02
N SER A 35 28.28 20.06 -6.51
CA SER A 35 28.66 20.02 -7.93
C SER A 35 27.58 19.47 -8.86
N ASN A 36 26.61 18.72 -8.30
CA ASN A 36 25.55 18.07 -9.08
C ASN A 36 24.15 18.64 -8.75
N ASP A 37 24.07 19.76 -8.01
CA ASP A 37 22.82 20.35 -7.52
C ASP A 37 21.93 19.36 -6.75
N TRP A 38 22.55 18.55 -5.88
CA TRP A 38 21.84 17.60 -5.02
C TRP A 38 21.65 18.12 -3.61
N THR A 39 20.52 17.73 -3.00
CA THR A 39 20.31 17.82 -1.56
C THR A 39 20.57 16.47 -0.91
N LEU A 40 21.37 16.45 0.17
CA LEU A 40 21.63 15.24 0.95
C LEU A 40 20.80 15.24 2.24
N SER A 41 20.14 14.12 2.54
CA SER A 41 19.32 13.92 3.74
C SER A 41 19.69 12.64 4.47
N GLU A 42 19.46 12.60 5.79
CA GLU A 42 19.44 11.35 6.57
C GLU A 42 18.15 10.59 6.34
N ASP A 43 17.06 11.33 6.12
CA ASP A 43 15.75 10.79 5.85
C ASP A 43 15.59 10.52 4.35
N GLY A 44 15.09 9.32 4.04
CA GLY A 44 14.75 8.94 2.67
C GLY A 44 13.56 9.70 2.11
N PRO A 45 13.18 9.43 0.85
CA PRO A 45 11.92 9.92 0.35
C PRO A 45 10.82 9.47 1.32
N ALA A 46 9.88 10.36 1.63
CA ALA A 46 8.69 9.98 2.36
C ALA A 46 8.08 8.78 1.63
N ALA A 47 7.82 7.70 2.36
CA ALA A 47 7.09 6.57 1.78
C ALA A 47 5.78 7.13 1.19
N PRO A 48 5.38 6.70 -0.02
CA PRO A 48 4.10 7.12 -0.56
C PRO A 48 3.02 6.78 0.47
N ASP A 49 2.07 7.70 0.66
CA ASP A 49 0.98 7.49 1.62
C ASP A 49 0.33 6.14 1.33
N PRO A 50 0.42 5.17 2.27
CA PRO A 50 -0.05 3.81 2.04
C PRO A 50 -1.53 3.76 1.72
N LEU A 51 -2.31 4.76 2.14
CA LEU A 51 -3.74 4.87 1.92
C LEU A 51 -4.11 5.34 0.50
N HIS A 52 -3.18 5.98 -0.20
CA HIS A 52 -3.38 6.52 -1.56
C HIS A 52 -2.68 5.69 -2.64
N ARG A 53 -2.02 4.60 -2.26
CA ARG A 53 -1.31 3.70 -3.17
C ARG A 53 -2.24 2.60 -3.68
N ASP A 54 -2.22 2.36 -5.00
CA ASP A 54 -2.84 1.19 -5.62
C ASP A 54 -1.98 -0.06 -5.31
N LEU A 55 -2.60 -1.15 -4.84
CA LEU A 55 -1.91 -2.43 -4.67
C LEU A 55 -1.60 -3.06 -6.04
N SER A 56 -0.49 -3.77 -6.13
CA SER A 56 -0.23 -4.68 -7.24
C SER A 56 -1.13 -5.93 -7.16
N PRO A 57 -1.28 -6.73 -8.24
CA PRO A 57 -2.03 -7.98 -8.20
C PRO A 57 -1.54 -9.00 -7.16
N ALA A 58 -0.23 -9.00 -6.85
CA ALA A 58 0.34 -9.88 -5.83
C ALA A 58 -0.03 -9.40 -4.42
N GLU A 59 0.08 -8.10 -4.16
CA GLU A 59 -0.32 -7.49 -2.89
C GLU A 59 -1.81 -7.62 -2.66
N TRP A 60 -2.64 -7.47 -3.70
CA TRP A 60 -4.09 -7.72 -3.59
C TRP A 60 -4.42 -9.16 -3.19
N ARG A 61 -3.73 -10.15 -3.77
CA ARG A 61 -3.91 -11.56 -3.39
C ARG A 61 -3.52 -11.80 -1.94
N PHE A 62 -2.46 -11.16 -1.46
CA PHE A 62 -2.05 -11.23 -0.07
C PHE A 62 -3.05 -10.54 0.86
N PHE A 63 -3.43 -9.30 0.55
CA PHE A 63 -4.43 -8.52 1.29
C PHE A 63 -5.73 -9.32 1.45
N THR A 64 -6.26 -9.88 0.37
CA THR A 64 -7.52 -10.63 0.38
C THR A 64 -7.43 -12.03 1.01
N HIS A 65 -6.27 -12.44 1.52
CA HIS A 65 -6.12 -13.73 2.20
C HIS A 65 -6.86 -13.72 3.55
N ASP A 66 -7.34 -14.90 3.96
CA ASP A 66 -8.17 -15.03 5.18
C ASP A 66 -7.43 -14.65 6.46
N ASP A 67 -6.11 -14.90 6.48
CA ASP A 67 -5.24 -14.55 7.60
C ASP A 67 -4.80 -13.08 7.63
N VAL A 68 -5.22 -12.28 6.63
CA VAL A 68 -4.86 -10.86 6.52
C VAL A 68 -6.09 -10.00 6.73
N SER A 69 -7.02 -9.96 5.76
CA SER A 69 -8.24 -9.15 5.89
C SER A 69 -9.52 -9.98 5.92
N GLY A 70 -9.48 -11.26 5.55
CA GLY A 70 -10.71 -12.05 5.35
C GLY A 70 -11.59 -11.59 4.19
N PHE A 71 -11.15 -10.59 3.42
CA PHE A 71 -12.00 -9.91 2.45
C PHE A 71 -12.50 -10.84 1.34
N ARG A 72 -11.69 -11.80 0.89
CA ARG A 72 -12.13 -12.79 -0.10
C ARG A 72 -13.27 -13.65 0.43
N SER A 73 -13.13 -14.18 1.64
CA SER A 73 -14.15 -15.03 2.25
C SER A 73 -15.43 -14.25 2.53
N LEU A 74 -15.33 -13.01 3.03
CA LEU A 74 -16.47 -12.11 3.18
C LEU A 74 -17.27 -11.99 1.87
N ILE A 75 -16.60 -11.65 0.77
CA ILE A 75 -17.28 -11.47 -0.52
C ILE A 75 -17.93 -12.78 -1.00
N GLN A 76 -17.29 -13.92 -0.78
CA GLN A 76 -17.86 -15.22 -1.13
C GLN A 76 -19.11 -15.56 -0.30
N ASP A 77 -19.10 -15.27 0.99
CA ASP A 77 -20.25 -15.45 1.87
C ASP A 77 -21.41 -14.54 1.45
N VAL A 78 -21.11 -13.28 1.14
CA VAL A 78 -22.09 -12.31 0.63
C VAL A 78 -22.71 -12.78 -0.68
N LEU A 79 -21.89 -13.17 -1.66
CA LEU A 79 -22.37 -13.70 -2.93
C LEU A 79 -23.23 -14.95 -2.75
N THR A 80 -22.94 -15.77 -1.73
CA THR A 80 -23.71 -16.98 -1.40
C THR A 80 -25.05 -16.64 -0.76
N ALA A 81 -25.10 -15.63 0.11
CA ALA A 81 -26.34 -15.17 0.74
C ALA A 81 -27.24 -14.36 -0.21
N MET A 82 -26.66 -13.77 -1.26
CA MET A 82 -27.41 -12.99 -2.24
C MET A 82 -28.15 -13.88 -3.26
N PRO A 83 -29.43 -13.61 -3.55
CA PRO A 83 -30.11 -14.25 -4.65
C PRO A 83 -29.43 -13.90 -5.99
N ALA A 84 -29.57 -14.76 -6.99
CA ALA A 84 -29.11 -14.45 -8.34
C ALA A 84 -29.84 -13.20 -8.86
N GLY A 85 -29.06 -12.20 -9.32
CA GLY A 85 -29.60 -10.92 -9.73
C GLY A 85 -28.51 -9.92 -10.14
N PRO A 86 -28.91 -8.72 -10.60
CA PRO A 86 -27.97 -7.69 -11.05
C PRO A 86 -26.98 -7.26 -9.94
N ASP A 87 -27.46 -7.11 -8.71
CA ASP A 87 -26.62 -6.68 -7.57
C ASP A 87 -25.50 -7.70 -7.27
N ARG A 88 -25.82 -9.01 -7.37
CA ARG A 88 -24.84 -10.08 -7.21
C ARG A 88 -23.77 -10.05 -8.29
N ALA A 89 -24.18 -9.82 -9.55
CA ALA A 89 -23.25 -9.71 -10.67
C ALA A 89 -22.36 -8.45 -10.55
N GLU A 90 -22.91 -7.34 -10.06
CA GLU A 90 -22.15 -6.12 -9.80
C GLU A 90 -21.11 -6.32 -8.68
N LEU A 91 -21.49 -6.99 -7.58
CA LEU A 91 -20.58 -7.34 -6.50
C LEU A 91 -19.40 -8.21 -6.99
N GLU A 92 -19.70 -9.25 -7.76
CA GLU A 92 -18.69 -10.16 -8.29
C GLU A 92 -17.70 -9.45 -9.23
N ALA A 93 -18.22 -8.54 -10.08
CA ALA A 93 -17.39 -7.73 -10.96
C ALA A 93 -16.48 -6.77 -10.18
N LYS A 94 -17.01 -6.06 -9.17
CA LYS A 94 -16.23 -5.12 -8.36
C LYS A 94 -15.17 -5.82 -7.50
N ALA A 95 -15.49 -6.97 -6.92
CA ALA A 95 -14.60 -7.65 -5.99
C ALA A 95 -13.48 -8.47 -6.66
N PHE A 96 -13.76 -9.11 -7.81
CA PHE A 96 -12.82 -10.05 -8.43
C PHE A 96 -12.26 -9.58 -9.78
N HIS A 97 -12.93 -8.63 -10.45
CA HIS A 97 -12.55 -8.17 -11.79
C HIS A 97 -12.17 -6.69 -11.85
N SER A 98 -11.97 -6.02 -10.71
CA SER A 98 -11.48 -4.63 -10.70
C SER A 98 -10.11 -4.54 -11.38
N GLN A 99 -9.93 -3.50 -12.20
CA GLN A 99 -8.65 -3.15 -12.83
C GLN A 99 -7.73 -2.38 -11.88
N THR A 100 -8.27 -1.89 -10.75
CA THR A 100 -7.57 -1.10 -9.74
C THR A 100 -7.82 -1.68 -8.35
N TYR A 101 -6.75 -1.92 -7.59
CA TYR A 101 -6.83 -2.38 -6.21
C TYR A 101 -6.61 -1.18 -5.29
N ARG A 102 -7.67 -0.40 -5.06
CA ARG A 102 -7.65 0.84 -4.27
C ARG A 102 -8.33 0.68 -2.92
N LEU A 103 -7.78 1.34 -1.90
CA LEU A 103 -8.38 1.34 -0.57
C LEU A 103 -9.77 1.97 -0.61
N ALA A 104 -9.93 3.12 -1.27
CA ALA A 104 -11.22 3.80 -1.36
C ALA A 104 -12.33 2.93 -1.99
N GLU A 105 -12.00 2.15 -3.02
CA GLU A 105 -12.94 1.22 -3.67
C GLU A 105 -13.27 0.04 -2.75
N THR A 106 -12.25 -0.49 -2.06
CA THR A 106 -12.40 -1.56 -1.08
C THR A 106 -13.32 -1.14 0.07
N LEU A 107 -13.08 0.03 0.65
CA LEU A 107 -13.90 0.59 1.73
C LEU A 107 -15.33 0.88 1.28
N GLY A 108 -15.51 1.39 0.05
CA GLY A 108 -16.85 1.57 -0.52
C GLY A 108 -17.60 0.25 -0.68
N LEU A 109 -16.89 -0.85 -0.99
CA LEU A 109 -17.49 -2.17 -1.07
C LEU A 109 -17.88 -2.73 0.31
N VAL A 110 -17.03 -2.53 1.33
CA VAL A 110 -17.32 -2.93 2.72
C VAL A 110 -18.55 -2.21 3.24
N ASP A 111 -18.63 -0.89 3.04
CA ASP A 111 -19.77 -0.07 3.45
C ASP A 111 -21.06 -0.52 2.75
N TRP A 112 -20.98 -0.77 1.44
CA TRP A 112 -22.11 -1.27 0.68
C TRP A 112 -22.59 -2.65 1.18
N VAL A 113 -21.68 -3.60 1.41
CA VAL A 113 -22.00 -4.92 1.96
C VAL A 113 -22.61 -4.82 3.36
N SER A 114 -22.05 -3.96 4.21
CA SER A 114 -22.57 -3.68 5.55
C SER A 114 -24.01 -3.15 5.48
N SER A 115 -24.30 -2.27 4.53
CA SER A 115 -25.64 -1.69 4.33
C SER A 115 -26.72 -2.73 3.95
N MET A 116 -26.32 -3.87 3.37
CA MET A 116 -27.26 -4.95 3.02
C MET A 116 -27.81 -5.69 4.24
N ASN A 117 -27.11 -5.61 5.40
CA ASN A 117 -27.49 -6.24 6.65
C ASN A 117 -27.85 -7.73 6.49
N LEU A 118 -26.98 -8.47 5.80
CA LEU A 118 -27.21 -9.88 5.47
C LEU A 118 -27.09 -10.77 6.72
N PRO A 119 -28.07 -11.66 6.98
CA PRO A 119 -28.08 -12.47 8.18
C PRO A 119 -26.94 -13.49 8.18
N GLY A 120 -26.18 -13.55 9.28
CA GLY A 120 -25.07 -14.49 9.47
C GLY A 120 -23.76 -14.08 8.82
N ILE A 121 -23.68 -12.86 8.24
CA ILE A 121 -22.45 -12.31 7.69
C ILE A 121 -21.90 -11.25 8.65
N THR A 122 -20.67 -11.45 9.10
CA THR A 122 -19.92 -10.46 9.86
C THR A 122 -19.08 -9.64 8.89
N VAL A 123 -19.33 -8.33 8.84
CA VAL A 123 -18.56 -7.41 8.00
C VAL A 123 -17.48 -6.75 8.87
N PRO A 124 -16.20 -6.74 8.46
CA PRO A 124 -15.13 -6.05 9.17
C PRO A 124 -15.42 -4.55 9.29
N GLU A 125 -14.93 -3.94 10.36
CA GLU A 125 -14.99 -2.49 10.50
C GLU A 125 -14.04 -1.80 9.50
N VAL A 126 -14.38 -0.57 9.11
CA VAL A 126 -13.57 0.24 8.18
C VAL A 126 -12.13 0.41 8.68
N GLU A 127 -11.94 0.54 9.99
CA GLU A 127 -10.61 0.71 10.60
C GLU A 127 -9.79 -0.59 10.58
N GLU A 128 -10.43 -1.77 10.68
CA GLU A 128 -9.75 -3.07 10.53
C GLU A 128 -9.19 -3.20 9.10
N ILE A 129 -10.03 -2.95 8.10
CA ILE A 129 -9.63 -2.99 6.68
C ILE A 129 -8.52 -1.99 6.37
N ARG A 130 -8.54 -0.81 7.00
CA ARG A 130 -7.47 0.18 6.85
C ARG A 130 -6.15 -0.33 7.44
N SER A 131 -6.19 -0.89 8.64
CA SER A 131 -5.01 -1.46 9.30
C SER A 131 -4.39 -2.59 8.45
N ASP A 132 -5.21 -3.50 7.92
CA ASP A 132 -4.75 -4.62 7.09
C ASP A 132 -4.15 -4.14 5.76
N TRP A 133 -4.68 -3.04 5.21
CA TRP A 133 -4.15 -2.38 4.03
C TRP A 133 -2.76 -1.80 4.28
N GLU A 134 -2.61 -1.03 5.36
CA GLU A 134 -1.33 -0.44 5.75
C GLU A 134 -0.26 -1.52 5.99
N MET A 135 -0.63 -2.61 6.66
CA MET A 135 0.26 -3.76 6.84
C MET A 135 0.70 -4.39 5.52
N THR A 136 -0.23 -4.52 4.57
CA THR A 136 0.08 -5.06 3.24
C THR A 136 1.08 -4.18 2.49
N VAL A 137 0.89 -2.86 2.53
CA VAL A 137 1.80 -1.90 1.88
C VAL A 137 3.17 -1.87 2.56
N ALA A 138 3.21 -1.88 3.90
CA ALA A 138 4.47 -1.77 4.65
C ALA A 138 5.38 -2.98 4.46
N ARG A 139 4.82 -4.18 4.24
CA ARG A 139 5.59 -5.43 4.11
C ARG A 139 6.59 -5.42 2.94
N GLU A 140 6.26 -4.78 1.83
CA GLU A 140 7.15 -4.68 0.65
C GLU A 140 8.20 -3.56 0.79
N THR A 141 8.07 -2.66 1.77
CA THR A 141 9.08 -1.61 2.00
C THR A 141 10.34 -2.16 2.70
N ILE A 142 10.28 -3.39 3.22
CA ILE A 142 11.32 -4.01 4.05
C ILE A 142 12.04 -5.18 3.33
N SER A 143 11.61 -5.58 2.13
CA SER A 143 12.22 -6.70 1.36
C SER A 143 13.22 -6.24 0.30
#